data_AF-A0A651HSN4-F1
#
_entry.id   AF-A0A651HSN4-F1
#
_cell.length_a   1.000
_cell.length_b   1.000
_cell.length_c   1.000
_cell.angle_alpha   90.00
_cell.angle_beta   90.00
_cell.angle_gamma   90.00
#
_symmetry.space_group_name_H-M   'P 1'
#
loop_
_entity.id
_entity.type
_entity.pdbx_description
1 polymer ?
#
loop_
_entity_poly.entity_id
_entity_poly.type
_entity_poly.pdbx_seq_one_letter_code
_entity_poly.pdbx_strand_id
1 'polypeptide(L)'
;MRRGLFRTGLLAAVAAVGFLTACDMGFPTSEGEARIDEATFVATYTELRIAAMEWESQRLPAQERDAILQRQGVTADDLREFTQVHGRNVPVMNRIWNEVSENVQAAREAATASGEGEEDAADGEDVTEEGPPVAPVAPGSESDGSLSDAG
;
A
#
# COMPACT_ATOMS: atom_id res chain seq x y z
N MET A 1 8.63 51.80 -33.28
CA MET A 1 8.51 50.63 -34.18
C MET A 1 9.88 50.03 -34.39
N ARG A 2 9.97 48.70 -34.25
CA ARG A 2 11.21 47.92 -34.04
C ARG A 2 12.00 47.73 -35.34
N ARG A 3 13.33 47.83 -35.20
CA ARG A 3 14.36 47.59 -36.21
C ARG A 3 14.39 46.11 -36.63
N GLY A 4 14.63 45.89 -37.92
CA GLY A 4 14.88 44.57 -38.47
C GLY A 4 16.36 44.13 -38.43
N LEU A 5 16.55 43.02 -39.13
CA LEU A 5 17.79 42.31 -39.51
C LEU A 5 18.37 41.32 -38.51
N PHE A 6 18.96 40.28 -39.11
CA PHE A 6 19.54 39.04 -38.57
C PHE A 6 18.51 37.91 -38.37
N ARG A 7 18.67 36.69 -38.91
CA ARG A 7 19.76 36.06 -39.66
C ARG A 7 19.26 34.69 -40.14
N THR A 8 19.47 34.39 -41.42
CA THR A 8 19.97 33.09 -41.93
C THR A 8 19.69 31.80 -41.15
N GLY A 9 18.97 30.88 -41.82
CA GLY A 9 19.37 29.48 -41.94
C GLY A 9 19.39 28.65 -40.64
N LEU A 10 18.23 28.19 -40.19
CA LEU A 10 18.13 27.13 -39.19
C LEU A 10 18.20 25.76 -39.89
N LEU A 11 19.35 25.42 -40.47
CA LEU A 11 19.66 24.06 -40.90
C LEU A 11 20.49 23.38 -39.80
N ALA A 12 19.88 22.34 -39.22
CA ALA A 12 20.48 21.10 -38.73
C ALA A 12 21.86 21.16 -38.05
N ALA A 13 21.87 20.97 -36.73
CA ALA A 13 22.83 20.09 -36.04
C ALA A 13 22.40 19.91 -34.58
N VAL A 14 21.42 19.04 -34.34
CA VAL A 14 21.24 18.46 -33.00
C VAL A 14 22.37 17.44 -32.82
N ALA A 15 23.55 17.93 -32.45
CA ALA A 15 24.65 17.09 -32.01
C ALA A 15 24.28 16.54 -30.64
N ALA A 16 23.91 15.27 -30.61
CA ALA A 16 23.70 14.47 -29.42
C ALA A 16 24.99 14.48 -28.58
N VAL A 17 25.02 15.31 -27.54
CA VAL A 17 26.05 15.23 -26.49
C VAL A 17 25.61 14.12 -25.54
N GLY A 18 26.23 12.95 -25.72
CA GLY A 18 26.07 11.79 -24.85
C GLY A 18 26.51 12.10 -23.43
N PHE A 19 25.54 12.40 -22.58
CA PHE A 19 25.67 12.43 -21.13
C PHE A 19 24.86 11.26 -20.56
N LEU A 20 25.39 10.06 -20.68
CA LEU A 20 24.97 8.94 -19.85
C LEU A 20 26.20 8.48 -19.09
N THR A 21 26.34 9.10 -17.93
CA THR A 21 27.12 8.63 -16.80
C THR A 21 26.89 7.12 -16.65
N ALA A 22 27.91 6.34 -16.98
CA ALA A 22 28.03 4.99 -16.47
C ALA A 22 28.23 5.11 -14.95
N CYS A 23 27.12 5.23 -14.23
CA CYS A 23 27.09 4.75 -12.87
C CYS A 23 27.35 3.25 -13.01
N ASP A 24 28.56 2.86 -12.63
CA ASP A 24 28.89 1.55 -12.13
C ASP A 24 27.95 1.24 -10.96
N MET A 25 26.69 0.97 -11.30
CA MET A 25 25.68 0.50 -10.38
C MET A 25 25.89 -0.99 -10.32
N GLY A 26 27.00 -1.37 -9.68
CA GLY A 26 27.28 -2.73 -9.26
C GLY A 26 26.20 -3.14 -8.28
N PHE A 27 25.04 -3.55 -8.80
CA PHE A 27 24.06 -4.26 -8.01
C PHE A 27 24.78 -5.54 -7.55
N PRO A 28 24.75 -5.85 -6.24
CA PRO A 28 25.24 -7.13 -5.79
C PRO A 28 24.42 -8.20 -6.51
N THR A 29 25.04 -8.89 -7.45
CA THR A 29 24.49 -10.13 -7.97
C THR A 29 24.63 -11.12 -6.83
N SER A 30 23.52 -11.43 -6.21
CA SER A 30 23.50 -12.42 -5.14
C SER A 30 23.99 -13.75 -5.70
N GLU A 31 25.18 -14.14 -5.28
CA GLU A 31 25.79 -15.42 -5.66
C GLU A 31 25.13 -16.52 -4.81
N GLY A 32 23.98 -16.98 -5.26
CA GLY A 32 23.22 -18.03 -4.60
C GLY A 32 21.85 -18.21 -5.24
N GLU A 33 21.45 -19.45 -5.43
CA GLU A 33 20.07 -19.80 -5.79
C GLU A 33 19.32 -20.05 -4.48
N ALA A 34 18.23 -19.32 -4.24
CA ALA A 34 17.39 -19.55 -3.09
C ALA A 34 16.68 -20.90 -3.21
N ARG A 35 16.46 -21.60 -2.10
CA ARG A 35 15.73 -22.89 -2.09
C ARG A 35 14.31 -22.82 -2.67
N ILE A 36 13.68 -21.66 -2.60
CA ILE A 36 12.33 -21.40 -3.14
C ILE A 36 12.40 -20.36 -4.25
N ASP A 37 11.50 -20.47 -5.22
CA ASP A 37 11.36 -19.48 -6.27
C ASP A 37 10.57 -18.24 -5.81
N GLU A 38 10.58 -17.22 -6.66
CA GLU A 38 9.90 -15.94 -6.41
C GLU A 38 8.38 -16.11 -6.25
N ALA A 39 7.74 -16.94 -7.07
CA ALA A 39 6.30 -17.17 -7.02
C ALA A 39 5.87 -17.80 -5.69
N THR A 40 6.65 -18.77 -5.20
CA THR A 40 6.44 -19.43 -3.91
C THR A 40 6.63 -18.45 -2.76
N PHE A 41 7.67 -17.61 -2.82
CA PHE A 41 7.89 -16.56 -1.83
C PHE A 41 6.71 -15.56 -1.79
N VAL A 42 6.28 -15.05 -2.95
CA VAL A 42 5.15 -14.12 -3.07
C VAL A 42 3.87 -14.74 -2.50
N ALA A 43 3.50 -15.94 -2.96
CA ALA A 43 2.28 -16.62 -2.52
C ALA A 43 2.26 -16.82 -1.00
N THR A 44 3.37 -17.33 -0.45
CA THR A 44 3.52 -17.55 0.99
C THR A 44 3.41 -16.25 1.77
N TYR A 45 4.13 -15.21 1.35
CA TYR A 45 4.16 -13.94 2.08
C TYR A 45 2.83 -13.18 1.99
N THR A 46 2.12 -13.30 0.85
CA THR A 46 0.75 -12.80 0.70
C THR A 46 -0.17 -13.47 1.71
N GLU A 47 -0.16 -14.80 1.82
CA GLU A 47 -1.03 -15.51 2.77
C GLU A 47 -0.71 -15.15 4.23
N LEU A 48 0.58 -15.06 4.58
CA LEU A 48 1.01 -14.60 5.90
C LEU A 48 0.51 -13.19 6.21
N ARG A 49 0.51 -12.29 5.21
CA ARG A 49 0.07 -10.90 5.39
C ARG A 49 -1.44 -10.79 5.50
N ILE A 50 -2.19 -11.54 4.70
CA ILE A 50 -3.66 -11.63 4.82
C ILE A 50 -4.02 -12.14 6.21
N ALA A 51 -3.45 -13.27 6.62
CA ALA A 51 -3.71 -13.85 7.94
C ALA A 51 -3.37 -12.87 9.07
N ALA A 52 -2.22 -12.19 9.00
CA ALA A 52 -1.82 -11.21 10.02
C ALA A 52 -2.82 -10.04 10.16
N MET A 53 -3.53 -9.67 9.09
CA MET A 53 -4.52 -8.58 9.11
C MET A 53 -5.82 -8.98 9.83
N GLU A 54 -6.12 -10.26 9.93
CA GLU A 54 -7.29 -10.78 10.65
C GLU A 54 -7.10 -10.75 12.18
N TRP A 55 -5.85 -10.60 12.65
CA TRP A 55 -5.54 -10.50 14.07
C TRP A 55 -5.55 -9.05 14.54
N GLU A 56 -6.20 -8.80 15.68
CA GLU A 56 -6.30 -7.46 16.29
C GLU A 56 -4.95 -6.77 16.49
N SER A 57 -3.92 -7.53 16.87
CA SER A 57 -2.56 -7.01 17.09
C SER A 57 -1.75 -6.79 15.81
N GLN A 58 -2.33 -7.07 14.63
CA GLN A 58 -1.63 -7.14 13.34
C GLN A 58 -0.40 -8.06 13.36
N ARG A 59 -0.38 -9.00 14.30
CA ARG A 59 0.70 -9.95 14.52
C ARG A 59 0.13 -11.35 14.51
N LEU A 60 0.65 -12.14 13.57
CA LEU A 60 0.29 -13.52 13.42
C LEU A 60 0.90 -14.37 14.55
N PRO A 61 0.11 -15.14 15.32
CA PRO A 61 0.64 -16.09 16.29
C PRO A 61 1.55 -17.13 15.63
N ALA A 62 2.54 -17.63 16.38
CA ALA A 62 3.50 -18.60 15.86
C ALA A 62 2.84 -19.85 15.29
N GLN A 63 1.81 -20.38 15.97
CA GLN A 63 1.08 -21.56 15.53
C GLN A 63 0.40 -21.35 14.17
N GLU A 64 -0.24 -20.19 13.96
CA GLU A 64 -0.92 -19.89 12.70
C GLU A 64 0.08 -19.68 11.56
N ARG A 65 1.16 -18.95 11.84
CA ARG A 65 2.28 -18.80 10.90
C ARG A 65 2.81 -20.17 10.48
N ASP A 66 3.08 -21.06 11.43
CA ASP A 66 3.66 -22.37 11.15
C ASP A 66 2.67 -23.26 10.36
N ALA A 67 1.36 -23.12 10.60
CA ALA A 67 0.34 -23.78 9.80
C ALA A 67 0.31 -23.28 8.34
N ILE A 68 0.44 -21.96 8.11
CA ILE A 68 0.53 -21.38 6.76
C ILE A 68 1.78 -21.89 6.03
N LEU A 69 2.94 -21.84 6.69
CA LEU A 69 4.19 -22.33 6.13
C LEU A 69 4.09 -23.81 5.75
N GLN A 70 3.47 -24.63 6.60
CA GLN A 70 3.25 -26.05 6.31
C GLN A 70 2.33 -26.27 5.09
N ARG A 71 1.24 -25.50 4.95
CA ARG A 71 0.36 -25.60 3.77
C ARG A 71 1.07 -25.24 2.47
N GLN A 72 1.96 -24.25 2.53
CA GLN A 72 2.77 -23.81 1.40
C GLN A 72 3.95 -24.73 1.10
N GLY A 73 4.23 -25.73 1.96
CA GLY A 73 5.37 -26.63 1.80
C GLY A 73 6.72 -25.94 2.00
N VAL A 74 6.74 -24.82 2.71
CA VAL A 74 7.93 -23.99 2.94
C VAL A 74 8.25 -23.89 4.43
N THR A 75 9.49 -23.56 4.74
CA THR A 75 9.97 -23.32 6.10
C THR A 75 10.26 -21.84 6.33
N ALA A 76 10.34 -21.43 7.60
CA ALA A 76 10.78 -20.07 7.94
C ALA A 76 12.23 -19.79 7.46
N ASP A 77 13.05 -20.85 7.36
CA ASP A 77 14.42 -20.75 6.88
C ASP A 77 14.47 -20.50 5.37
N ASP A 78 13.53 -21.07 4.59
CA ASP A 78 13.40 -20.81 3.14
C ASP A 78 13.11 -19.34 2.86
N LEU A 79 12.16 -18.74 3.59
CA LEU A 79 11.86 -17.32 3.47
C LEU A 79 13.06 -16.45 3.87
N ARG A 80 13.80 -16.86 4.91
CA ARG A 80 15.00 -16.13 5.35
C ARG A 80 16.14 -16.26 4.36
N GLU A 81 16.31 -17.41 3.74
CA GLU A 81 17.32 -17.66 2.71
C GLU A 81 17.00 -16.86 1.46
N PHE A 82 15.74 -16.86 1.01
CA PHE A 82 15.30 -16.06 -0.12
C PHE A 82 15.61 -14.57 0.09
N THR A 83 15.35 -14.02 1.28
CA THR A 83 15.68 -12.63 1.61
C THR A 83 17.18 -12.39 1.76
N GLN A 84 17.98 -13.37 2.18
CA GLN A 84 19.45 -13.24 2.21
C GLN A 84 20.03 -13.18 0.79
N VAL A 85 19.50 -14.01 -0.12
CA VAL A 85 19.87 -13.99 -1.53
C VAL A 85 19.36 -12.69 -2.14
N HIS A 86 18.06 -12.48 -2.29
CA HIS A 86 17.54 -11.38 -3.11
C HIS A 86 17.40 -10.04 -2.38
N GLY A 87 17.45 -10.00 -1.04
CA GLY A 87 17.10 -8.82 -0.24
C GLY A 87 17.92 -7.56 -0.49
N ARG A 88 19.16 -7.71 -0.99
CA ARG A 88 20.03 -6.56 -1.37
C ARG A 88 19.77 -6.05 -2.79
N ASN A 89 19.05 -6.82 -3.62
CA ASN A 89 18.66 -6.40 -4.96
C ASN A 89 17.37 -5.59 -4.87
N VAL A 90 17.50 -4.28 -4.69
CA VAL A 90 16.37 -3.35 -4.48
C VAL A 90 15.35 -3.40 -5.63
N PRO A 91 15.73 -3.38 -6.92
CA PRO A 91 14.76 -3.52 -8.02
C PRO A 91 13.94 -4.81 -7.94
N VAL A 92 14.58 -5.95 -7.64
CA VAL A 92 13.89 -7.24 -7.51
C VAL A 92 12.94 -7.22 -6.32
N MET A 93 13.41 -6.81 -5.14
CA MET A 93 12.56 -6.78 -3.95
C MET A 93 11.41 -5.78 -4.07
N ASN A 94 11.60 -4.65 -4.76
CA ASN A 94 10.52 -3.69 -5.01
C ASN A 94 9.39 -4.34 -5.83
N ARG A 95 9.74 -5.04 -6.93
CA ARG A 95 8.77 -5.80 -7.72
C ARG A 95 8.00 -6.81 -6.86
N ILE A 96 8.73 -7.62 -6.08
CA ILE A 96 8.13 -8.65 -5.21
C ILE A 96 7.16 -8.01 -4.21
N TRP A 97 7.53 -6.92 -3.55
CA TRP A 97 6.66 -6.26 -2.58
C TRP A 97 5.44 -5.60 -3.21
N ASN A 98 5.56 -5.08 -4.43
CA ASN A 98 4.40 -4.57 -5.17
C ASN A 98 3.43 -5.72 -5.49
N GLU A 99 3.93 -6.84 -5.98
CA GLU A 99 3.11 -8.02 -6.29
C GLU A 99 2.40 -8.56 -5.04
N VAL A 100 3.11 -8.68 -3.91
CA VAL A 100 2.51 -9.06 -2.63
C VAL A 100 1.39 -8.08 -2.23
N SER A 101 1.62 -6.77 -2.42
CA SER A 101 0.66 -5.73 -2.05
C SER A 101 -0.59 -5.76 -2.93
N GLU A 102 -0.42 -5.95 -4.23
CA GLU A 102 -1.49 -6.11 -5.21
C GLU A 102 -2.35 -7.33 -4.88
N ASN A 103 -1.73 -8.48 -4.58
CA ASN A 103 -2.44 -9.70 -4.21
C ASN A 103 -3.23 -9.55 -2.91
N VAL A 104 -2.65 -8.89 -1.89
CA VAL A 104 -3.35 -8.60 -0.63
C VAL A 104 -4.54 -7.67 -0.87
N GLN A 105 -4.38 -6.64 -1.70
CA GLN A 105 -5.46 -5.72 -2.01
C GLN A 105 -6.59 -6.41 -2.78
N ALA A 106 -6.27 -7.22 -3.78
CA ALA A 106 -7.23 -8.01 -4.53
C ALA A 106 -8.02 -8.97 -3.62
N ALA A 107 -7.35 -9.62 -2.66
CA ALA A 107 -8.01 -10.49 -1.68
C ALA A 107 -9.02 -9.72 -0.80
N ARG A 108 -8.69 -8.47 -0.41
CA ARG A 108 -9.60 -7.62 0.37
C ARG A 108 -10.83 -7.18 -0.44
N GLU A 109 -10.63 -6.79 -1.69
CA GLU A 109 -11.72 -6.41 -2.60
C GLU A 109 -12.67 -7.59 -2.87
N ALA A 110 -12.11 -8.79 -3.05
CA ALA A 110 -12.91 -10.00 -3.18
C ALA A 110 -13.72 -10.32 -1.92
N ALA A 111 -13.15 -10.09 -0.73
CA ALA A 111 -13.85 -10.29 0.54
C ALA A 111 -15.01 -9.30 0.73
N THR A 112 -14.86 -8.02 0.36
CA THR A 112 -15.95 -7.04 0.44
C THR A 112 -17.05 -7.33 -0.57
N ALA A 113 -16.70 -7.67 -1.82
CA ALA A 113 -17.68 -8.02 -2.85
C ALA A 113 -18.53 -9.25 -2.50
N SER A 114 -17.99 -10.15 -1.67
CA SER A 114 -18.70 -11.34 -1.20
C SER A 114 -19.64 -11.07 -0.01
N GLY A 115 -19.50 -9.92 0.67
CA GLY A 115 -20.29 -9.54 1.84
C GLY A 115 -21.54 -8.72 1.56
N GLU A 116 -21.70 -8.17 0.35
CA GLU A 116 -22.76 -7.22 -0.03
C GLU A 116 -23.98 -7.87 -0.72
N GLY A 117 -24.21 -9.17 -0.49
CA GLY A 117 -25.32 -9.94 -1.08
C GLY A 117 -26.62 -9.98 -0.27
N GLU A 118 -26.70 -9.33 0.89
CA GLU A 118 -27.81 -9.49 1.84
C GLU A 118 -28.31 -8.13 2.38
N GLU A 119 -28.67 -7.20 1.48
CA GLU A 119 -29.47 -6.03 1.82
C GLU A 119 -30.86 -6.15 1.16
N ASP A 120 -31.76 -6.73 1.95
CA ASP A 120 -33.06 -6.15 2.29
C ASP A 120 -34.06 -5.91 1.14
N ALA A 121 -34.68 -7.00 0.68
CA ALA A 121 -36.06 -6.95 0.21
C ALA A 121 -37.02 -6.93 1.42
N ALA A 122 -36.97 -5.86 2.23
CA ALA A 122 -38.06 -5.52 3.14
C ALA A 122 -38.98 -4.49 2.47
N ASP A 123 -40.09 -5.04 2.02
CA ASP A 123 -41.35 -4.38 1.73
C ASP A 123 -41.87 -3.59 2.96
N GLY A 124 -42.42 -2.39 2.71
CA GLY A 124 -43.30 -1.66 3.64
C GLY A 124 -42.60 -0.79 4.70
N GLU A 125 -43.08 0.38 5.12
CA GLU A 125 -44.30 1.13 4.86
C GLU A 125 -44.02 2.62 5.16
N ASP A 126 -44.78 3.45 4.45
CA ASP A 126 -45.11 4.84 4.75
C ASP A 126 -45.26 5.16 6.25
N VAL A 127 -44.45 6.08 6.78
CA VAL A 127 -44.84 6.98 7.88
C VAL A 127 -44.19 8.35 7.66
N THR A 128 -44.92 9.26 7.01
CA THR A 128 -44.74 10.69 7.23
C THR A 128 -45.18 11.03 8.66
N GLU A 129 -44.24 11.29 9.56
CA GLU A 129 -44.52 12.03 10.80
C GLU A 129 -43.75 13.34 10.76
N GLU A 130 -44.44 14.41 10.36
CA GLU A 130 -43.98 15.79 10.59
C GLU A 130 -43.87 16.05 12.10
N GLY A 131 -42.64 16.05 12.60
CA GLY A 131 -42.34 16.56 13.93
C GLY A 131 -42.46 18.09 13.98
N PRO A 132 -43.05 18.69 15.03
CA PRO A 132 -43.29 20.13 15.11
C PRO A 132 -42.00 20.97 15.19
N PRO A 133 -42.06 22.26 14.82
CA PRO A 133 -40.87 23.10 14.62
C PRO A 133 -40.09 23.35 15.91
N VAL A 134 -38.78 23.11 15.84
CA VAL A 134 -37.80 23.41 16.90
C VAL A 134 -37.73 24.92 17.12
N ALA A 135 -37.99 25.36 18.35
CA ALA A 135 -37.83 26.76 18.74
C ALA A 135 -36.34 27.20 18.69
N PRO A 136 -36.06 28.48 18.39
CA PRO A 136 -34.68 28.97 18.31
C PRO A 136 -34.02 29.02 19.69
N VAL A 137 -32.86 28.35 19.82
CA VAL A 137 -31.93 28.50 20.94
C VAL A 137 -31.35 29.92 20.93
N ALA A 138 -31.59 30.67 22.00
CA ALA A 138 -30.97 31.97 22.24
C ALA A 138 -29.49 31.81 22.63
N PRO A 139 -28.61 32.76 22.26
CA PRO A 139 -27.19 32.72 22.61
C PRO A 139 -27.00 33.12 24.09
N GLY A 140 -26.47 32.20 24.89
CA GLY A 140 -26.17 32.41 26.31
C GLY A 140 -24.67 32.38 26.58
N SER A 141 -24.11 33.58 26.72
CA SER A 141 -23.04 33.97 27.65
C SER A 141 -21.72 33.20 27.67
N GLU A 142 -20.75 33.85 27.03
CA GLU A 142 -19.33 33.86 27.40
C GLU A 142 -19.17 33.89 28.94
N SER A 143 -18.35 32.97 29.47
CA SER A 143 -17.78 33.09 30.81
C SER A 143 -16.27 33.06 30.67
N ASP A 144 -15.71 34.26 30.61
CA ASP A 144 -14.31 34.55 30.86
C ASP A 144 -13.99 34.18 32.32
N GLY A 145 -12.99 33.32 32.49
CA GLY A 145 -12.70 32.65 33.75
C GLY A 145 -11.20 32.55 34.00
N SER A 146 -10.56 33.71 34.05
CA SER A 146 -9.49 34.10 34.98
C SER A 146 -8.34 33.14 35.29
N LEU A 147 -7.14 33.66 35.03
CA LEU A 147 -5.85 33.31 35.63
C LEU A 147 -5.95 32.77 37.06
N SER A 148 -5.16 31.73 37.34
CA SER A 148 -4.53 31.52 38.64
C SER A 148 -3.10 31.06 38.46
N ASP A 149 -2.21 32.03 38.62
CA ASP A 149 -0.84 31.93 39.08
C ASP A 149 -0.84 31.37 40.51
N ALA A 150 -0.04 30.33 40.79
CA ALA A 150 0.50 30.04 42.12
C ALA A 150 1.47 28.84 42.08
N GLY A 151 2.73 29.09 42.45
CA GLY A 151 3.62 28.08 43.05
C GLY A 151 4.95 27.89 42.36
#